data_AF-A0A9E3K3J0-F1
#
_entry.id   AF-A0A9E3K3J0-F1
#
_cell.length_a   1.000
_cell.length_b   1.000
_cell.length_c   1.000
_cell.angle_alpha   90.00
_cell.angle_beta   90.00
_cell.angle_gamma   90.00
#
_symmetry.space_group_name_H-M   'P 1'
#
loop_
_entity.id
_entity.type
_entity.pdbx_description
1 polymer ?
#
loop_
_entity_poly.entity_id
_entity_poly.type
_entity_poly.pdbx_seq_one_letter_code
_entity_poly.pdbx_strand_id
1 'polypeptide(L)' 'MQYLDGDFRVISPGTYVRCAVTDARIPLDELKYWSVDLQEAYALPNAVLQRHFPTALKKQS' A
#
# COMPACT_ATOMS: atom_id res chain seq x y z
N MET A 1 -15.02 -14.91 20.75
CA MET A 1 -14.93 -13.67 19.94
C MET A 1 -13.48 -13.60 19.47
N GLN A 2 -13.21 -14.02 18.23
CA GLN A 2 -11.86 -14.00 17.65
C GLN A 2 -11.66 -12.69 16.90
N TYR A 3 -10.70 -11.91 17.34
CA TYR A 3 -10.00 -10.94 16.51
C TYR A 3 -8.53 -11.35 16.63
N LEU A 4 -8.03 -12.06 15.61
CA LEU A 4 -6.59 -12.28 15.44
C LEU A 4 -6.08 -11.03 14.72
N ASP A 5 -5.92 -9.97 15.49
CA ASP A 5 -5.42 -8.68 15.02
C ASP A 5 -3.98 -8.82 14.51
N GLY A 6 -3.84 -8.79 13.19
CA GLY A 6 -2.68 -8.18 12.51
C GLY A 6 -1.30 -8.78 12.78
N ASP A 7 -1.11 -10.09 12.59
CA ASP A 7 0.25 -10.65 12.49
C ASP A 7 0.84 -10.33 11.12
N PHE A 8 1.57 -9.21 11.01
CA PHE A 8 2.42 -8.95 9.84
C PHE A 8 3.83 -9.44 10.14
N ARG A 9 4.17 -10.61 9.58
CA ARG A 9 5.53 -11.16 9.68
C ARG A 9 6.44 -10.44 8.70
N VAL A 10 7.31 -9.56 9.20
CA VAL A 10 8.37 -8.91 8.40
C VAL A 10 9.39 -9.98 7.98
N ILE A 11 9.28 -10.47 6.73
CA ILE A 11 10.11 -11.57 6.21
C ILE A 11 11.54 -11.12 5.86
N SER A 12 11.78 -9.82 5.74
CA SER A 12 13.11 -9.25 5.61
C SER A 12 13.14 -7.83 6.15
N PRO A 13 14.20 -7.42 6.89
CA PRO A 13 14.43 -6.03 7.27
C PRO A 13 14.89 -5.23 6.04
N GLY A 14 14.05 -5.17 5.00
CA GLY A 14 14.28 -4.32 3.85
C GLY A 14 14.08 -2.87 4.27
N THR A 15 15.08 -2.02 4.08
CA THR A 15 15.01 -0.58 4.44
C THR A 15 13.90 0.16 3.68
N TYR A 16 13.43 -0.41 2.57
CA TYR A 16 12.37 0.12 1.73
C TYR A 16 11.47 -1.00 1.19
N VAL A 17 10.21 -0.65 0.93
CA VAL A 17 9.24 -1.44 0.17
C VAL A 17 9.04 -0.82 -1.21
N ARG A 18 8.46 -1.55 -2.18
CA ARG A 18 8.15 -0.99 -3.50
C ARG A 18 6.67 -0.68 -3.62
N CYS A 19 6.37 0.45 -4.25
CA CYS A 19 5.02 0.82 -4.58
C CYS A 19 4.41 -0.20 -5.54
N ALA A 20 3.27 -0.81 -5.19
CA ALA A 20 2.62 -1.80 -6.06
C ALA A 20 2.13 -1.22 -7.40
N VAL A 21 1.97 0.11 -7.50
CA VAL A 21 1.47 0.79 -8.70
C VAL A 21 2.60 1.39 -9.53
N THR A 22 3.59 2.01 -8.88
CA THR A 22 4.66 2.77 -9.57
C THR A 22 6.03 2.10 -9.51
N ASP A 23 6.17 0.98 -8.81
CA ASP A 23 7.44 0.30 -8.46
C ASP A 23 8.48 1.18 -7.73
N ALA A 24 8.09 2.41 -7.34
CA ALA A 24 8.98 3.33 -6.63
C ALA A 24 9.40 2.75 -5.28
N ARG A 25 10.67 2.97 -4.89
CA ARG A 25 11.17 2.58 -3.57
C ARG A 25 10.64 3.56 -2.52
N ILE A 26 9.98 3.02 -1.50
CA ILE A 26 9.40 3.75 -0.38
C ILE A 26 10.15 3.31 0.87
N PRO A 27 10.97 4.18 1.48
CA PRO A 27 11.58 3.89 2.77
C PRO A 27 10.51 3.50 3.79
N LEU A 28 10.76 2.51 4.64
CA LEU A 28 9.79 2.10 5.65
C LEU A 28 9.39 3.24 6.60
N ASP A 29 10.31 4.16 6.88
CA ASP A 29 10.07 5.36 7.69
C ASP A 29 9.11 6.36 7.00
N GLU A 30 9.10 6.38 5.67
CA GLU A 30 8.25 7.26 4.85
C GLU A 30 6.96 6.55 4.37
N LEU A 31 6.74 5.29 4.77
CA LEU A 31 5.60 4.49 4.36
C LEU A 31 4.31 4.99 5.03
N LYS A 32 3.54 5.80 4.29
CA LYS A 32 2.26 6.35 4.77
C LYS A 32 1.03 5.53 4.38
N TYR A 33 1.12 4.78 3.29
CA TYR A 33 -0.02 4.08 2.71
C TYR A 33 0.29 2.60 2.50
N TRP A 34 -0.35 1.74 3.29
CA TRP A 34 -0.22 0.28 3.25
C TRP A 34 -1.61 -0.36 3.20
N SER A 35 -1.80 -1.31 2.28
CA SER A 35 -3.00 -2.12 2.21
C SER A 35 -2.74 -3.46 2.89
N VAL A 36 -3.41 -3.72 4.02
CA VAL A 36 -3.28 -4.98 4.76
C VAL A 36 -3.87 -6.15 3.99
N ASP A 37 -5.01 -5.93 3.31
CA ASP A 37 -5.72 -6.94 2.51
C ASP A 37 -4.86 -7.48 1.36
N LEU A 38 -4.23 -6.57 0.62
CA LEU A 38 -3.39 -6.90 -0.54
C LEU A 38 -1.91 -7.08 -0.17
N GLN A 39 -1.51 -6.73 1.05
CA GLN A 39 -0.11 -6.63 1.51
C GLN A 39 0.77 -5.78 0.58
N GLU A 40 0.23 -4.65 0.12
CA GLU A 40 0.84 -3.76 -0.87
C GLU A 40 1.15 -2.38 -0.28
N ALA A 41 2.31 -1.82 -0.62
CA ALA A 41 2.70 -0.46 -0.27
C ALA A 41 2.39 0.54 -1.39
N TYR A 42 2.10 1.78 -1.04
CA TYR A 42 1.81 2.85 -1.99
C TYR A 42 2.59 4.12 -1.65
N ALA A 43 3.27 4.68 -2.65
CA ALA A 43 4.09 5.89 -2.48
C ALA A 43 3.23 7.17 -2.42
N LEU A 44 2.08 7.16 -3.10
CA LEU A 44 1.23 8.32 -3.31
C LEU A 44 -0.23 7.97 -3.03
N PRO A 45 -1.03 8.93 -2.53
CA PRO A 45 -2.47 8.72 -2.33
C PRO A 45 -3.19 8.39 -3.65
N ASN A 46 -2.74 8.95 -4.77
CA ASN A 46 -3.29 8.62 -6.08
C ASN A 46 -3.06 7.16 -6.48
N ALA A 47 -1.96 6.55 -6.04
CA ALA A 47 -1.68 5.13 -6.27
C ALA A 47 -2.67 4.24 -5.48
N VAL A 48 -2.99 4.62 -4.25
CA VAL A 48 -4.03 3.94 -3.44
C VAL A 48 -5.39 4.03 -4.15
N LEU A 49 -5.76 5.24 -4.59
CA LEU A 49 -7.03 5.48 -5.28
C LEU A 49 -7.14 4.69 -6.58
N GLN A 50 -6.07 4.63 -7.38
CA GLN A 50 -6.06 3.86 -8.62
C GLN A 50 -6.29 2.35 -8.37
N ARG A 51 -5.75 1.81 -7.26
CA ARG A 51 -5.92 0.39 -6.93
C ARG A 51 -7.28 0.07 -6.34
N HIS A 52 -7.69 0.84 -5.32
CA HIS A 52 -8.94 0.58 -4.56
C HIS A 52 -10.18 1.09 -5.29
N PHE A 53 -10.03 2.13 -6.09
CA PHE A 53 -11.13 2.79 -6.78
C PHE A 53 -10.79 3.08 -8.25
N PRO A 54 -10.52 2.06 -9.08
CA PRO A 54 -10.18 2.25 -10.50
C PRO A 54 -11.30 2.97 -11.27
N THR A 55 -12.55 2.87 -10.80
CA THR A 55 -13.72 3.52 -11.41
C THR A 55 -13.91 4.99 -10.96
N ALA A 56 -13.33 5.40 -9.82
CA ALA A 56 -13.50 6.77 -9.30
C ALA A 56 -12.65 7.80 -10.07
N LEU A 57 -11.57 7.38 -10.71
CA LEU A 57 -10.76 8.25 -11.57
C LEU A 57 -11.49 8.71 -12.85
N LYS A 58 -12.62 8.09 -13.21
CA LYS A 58 -13.42 8.46 -14.39
C LYS A 58 -14.25 9.74 -14.24
N LYS A 59 -14.18 10.46 -13.11
CA LYS A 59 -14.98 11.67 -12.88
C LYS A 59 -14.16 12.96 -13.01
N GLN A 60 -13.49 13.14 -14.14
CA GLN A 60 -13.02 14.45 -14.61
C GLN A 60 -13.19 14.51 -16.14
N SER A 61 -14.43 14.49 -16.61
CA SER A 61 -14.85 14.99 -17.93
C SER A 61 -16.33 15.31 -17.88
#